data_AF-A0AAU4AFY1-F1
#
_entry.id   AF-A0AAU4AFY1-F1
#
_cell.length_a   1.000
_cell.length_b   1.000
_cell.length_c   1.000
_cell.angle_alpha   90.00
_cell.angle_beta   90.00
_cell.angle_gamma   90.00
#
_symmetry.space_group_name_H-M   'P 1'
#
loop_
_entity.id
_entity.type
_entity.pdbx_description
1 polymer ?
#
loop_
_entity_poly.entity_id
_entity_poly.type
_entity_poly.pdbx_seq_one_letter_code
_entity_poly.pdbx_strand_id
1 'polypeptide(L)'
;MAVLVIGEAPTAAIEAAGLRIRPFRPGADDPLPATLTGVDALILSPTATPAALPLVGPALAAEVPVLALGEGARLLAQAAGSGGTGCGATDPLLGGAAAPHGFRVGASAWGLPVPEEADHGVLRRFAELVAGRAQTTATRTFFTPRAAAWEERFAYQTPAYEAAVARMRLRPGQRALDLGCGSGRALPALRALVGAAGTVIGVDLTHAMLTAAARAGRGGAAAGLLLADCGRLPLPSRAVHGIFAAGLLDHLPHPDAALREWARVTAPGGELLLFHPSGRAERAARHGRAVSPDDPLAEPNLRPALEAAGWHLATYEDAANHFLARAQR
;
A
#
# COMPACT_ATOMS: atom_id res chain seq x y z
N MET A 1 0.38 -14.76 -5.64
CA MET A 1 1.01 -13.74 -6.51
C MET A 1 1.44 -14.38 -7.82
N ALA A 2 1.36 -13.70 -8.96
CA ALA A 2 1.81 -14.20 -10.26
C ALA A 2 2.62 -13.16 -11.04
N VAL A 3 3.83 -13.52 -11.46
CA VAL A 3 4.69 -12.75 -12.35
C VAL A 3 4.54 -13.31 -13.76
N LEU A 4 4.09 -12.48 -14.70
CA LEU A 4 4.00 -12.83 -16.11
C LEU A 4 5.36 -12.55 -16.77
N VAL A 5 5.96 -13.55 -17.40
CA VAL A 5 7.25 -13.40 -18.09
C VAL A 5 7.02 -13.57 -19.58
N ILE A 6 7.34 -12.54 -20.37
CA ILE A 6 7.24 -12.60 -21.83
C ILE A 6 8.60 -12.98 -22.40
N GLY A 7 8.68 -14.18 -22.99
CA GLY A 7 9.93 -14.81 -23.45
C GLY A 7 10.70 -15.52 -22.32
N GLU A 8 11.97 -15.83 -22.57
CA GLU A 8 12.87 -16.53 -21.64
C GLU A 8 13.70 -15.55 -20.80
N ALA A 9 13.54 -15.62 -19.48
CA ALA A 9 14.32 -14.85 -18.52
C ALA A 9 14.87 -15.75 -17.41
N PRO A 10 16.04 -15.42 -16.81
CA PRO A 10 16.50 -16.09 -15.61
C PRO A 10 15.56 -15.76 -14.44
N THR A 11 14.79 -16.74 -13.98
CA THR A 11 13.69 -16.52 -13.02
C THR A 11 13.92 -17.09 -11.62
N ALA A 12 15.03 -17.81 -11.39
CA ALA A 12 15.28 -18.50 -10.11
C ALA A 12 15.20 -17.57 -8.89
N ALA A 13 15.66 -16.31 -9.00
CA ALA A 13 15.57 -15.32 -7.93
C ALA A 13 14.13 -14.84 -7.65
N ILE A 14 13.26 -14.84 -8.66
CA ILE A 14 11.84 -14.50 -8.54
C ILE A 14 11.08 -15.64 -7.82
N GLU A 15 11.37 -16.90 -8.18
CA GLU A 15 10.78 -18.08 -7.54
C GLU A 15 11.25 -18.22 -6.09
N ALA A 16 12.52 -17.94 -5.81
CA ALA A 16 13.09 -17.95 -4.45
C ALA A 16 12.42 -16.93 -3.51
N ALA A 17 11.85 -15.85 -4.06
CA ALA A 17 11.04 -14.90 -3.30
C ALA A 17 9.57 -15.34 -3.10
N GLY A 18 9.21 -16.56 -3.50
CA GLY A 18 7.87 -17.13 -3.35
C GLY A 18 6.85 -16.67 -4.39
N LEU A 19 7.30 -16.01 -5.47
CA LEU A 19 6.42 -15.54 -6.54
C LEU A 19 6.18 -16.66 -7.57
N ARG A 20 4.91 -16.91 -7.91
CA ARG A 20 4.59 -17.88 -8.98
C ARG A 20 4.87 -17.23 -10.33
N ILE A 21 5.44 -18.00 -11.25
CA ILE A 21 5.80 -17.51 -12.56
C ILE A 21 4.88 -18.11 -13.60
N ARG A 22 4.35 -17.26 -14.47
CA ARG A 22 3.63 -17.66 -15.67
C ARG A 22 4.48 -17.25 -16.87
N PRO A 23 5.23 -18.17 -17.48
CA PRO A 23 5.90 -17.86 -18.74
C PRO A 23 4.85 -17.72 -19.84
N PHE A 24 5.12 -16.82 -20.78
CA PHE A 24 4.32 -16.58 -21.96
C PHE A 24 5.25 -16.47 -23.16
N ARG A 25 4.99 -17.28 -24.18
CA ARG A 25 5.76 -17.28 -25.43
C ARG A 25 4.82 -16.87 -26.55
N PRO A 26 4.91 -15.63 -27.07
CA PRO A 26 3.99 -15.17 -28.10
C PRO A 26 4.01 -16.10 -29.32
N GLY A 27 2.87 -16.71 -29.64
CA GLY A 27 2.70 -17.66 -30.73
C GLY A 27 1.22 -17.98 -30.98
N ALA A 28 0.92 -18.74 -32.05
CA ALA A 28 -0.46 -19.05 -32.44
C ALA A 28 -1.25 -19.86 -31.39
N ASP A 29 -0.54 -20.62 -30.54
CA ASP A 29 -1.13 -21.56 -29.58
C ASP A 29 -1.21 -21.02 -28.13
N ASP A 30 -0.69 -19.82 -27.86
CA ASP A 30 -0.75 -19.17 -26.54
C ASP A 30 -1.06 -17.66 -26.73
N PRO A 31 -2.35 -17.27 -26.81
CA PRO A 31 -2.75 -15.88 -27.03
C PRO A 31 -2.48 -15.03 -25.79
N LEU A 32 -2.07 -13.76 -26.02
CA LEU A 32 -1.83 -12.82 -24.93
C LEU A 32 -3.07 -12.71 -24.03
N PRO A 33 -2.89 -12.65 -22.71
CA PRO A 33 -4.02 -12.44 -21.82
C PRO A 33 -4.69 -11.10 -22.17
N ALA A 34 -6.02 -11.13 -22.35
CA ALA A 34 -6.79 -9.94 -22.70
C ALA A 34 -6.73 -8.85 -21.61
N THR A 35 -6.39 -9.22 -20.37
CA THR A 35 -6.21 -8.31 -19.23
C THR A 35 -5.04 -8.75 -18.35
N LEU A 36 -4.51 -7.83 -17.54
CA LEU A 36 -3.51 -8.13 -16.50
C LEU A 36 -4.15 -8.52 -15.16
N THR A 37 -5.41 -8.97 -15.17
CA THR A 37 -6.11 -9.37 -13.94
C THR A 37 -5.39 -10.57 -13.30
N GLY A 38 -5.01 -10.44 -12.03
CA GLY A 38 -4.28 -11.47 -11.30
C GLY A 38 -2.79 -11.56 -11.65
N VAL A 39 -2.26 -10.60 -12.42
CA VAL A 39 -0.83 -10.43 -12.68
C VAL A 39 -0.30 -9.33 -11.75
N ASP A 40 0.66 -9.69 -10.90
CA ASP A 40 1.24 -8.79 -9.91
C ASP A 40 2.49 -8.07 -10.40
N ALA A 41 3.12 -8.59 -11.46
CA ALA A 41 4.23 -7.97 -12.15
C ALA A 41 4.42 -8.56 -13.56
N LEU A 42 5.09 -7.79 -14.42
CA LEU A 42 5.46 -8.16 -15.77
C LEU A 42 6.99 -8.14 -15.91
N ILE A 43 7.56 -9.18 -16.51
CA ILE A 43 8.95 -9.20 -16.96
C ILE A 43 8.95 -9.29 -18.49
N LEU A 44 9.56 -8.30 -19.15
CA LEU A 44 9.87 -8.35 -20.58
C LEU A 44 11.30 -8.86 -20.72
N SER A 45 11.45 -10.10 -21.14
CA SER A 45 12.78 -10.71 -21.27
C SER A 45 13.55 -10.18 -22.49
N PRO A 46 14.85 -10.51 -22.63
CA PRO A 46 15.61 -10.18 -23.83
C PRO A 46 15.09 -10.83 -25.11
N THR A 47 14.25 -11.86 -24.99
CA THR A 47 13.62 -12.56 -26.12
C THR A 47 12.15 -12.15 -26.33
N ALA A 48 11.68 -11.11 -25.61
CA ALA A 48 10.36 -10.54 -25.82
C ALA A 48 10.25 -9.93 -27.24
N THR A 49 9.12 -10.18 -27.92
CA THR A 49 8.85 -9.68 -29.27
C THR A 49 7.83 -8.53 -29.23
N PRO A 50 7.67 -7.75 -30.31
CA PRO A 50 6.66 -6.69 -30.39
C PRO A 50 5.22 -7.13 -30.11
N ALA A 51 4.93 -8.44 -30.16
CA ALA A 51 3.65 -8.98 -29.71
C ALA A 51 3.35 -8.63 -28.24
N ALA A 52 4.36 -8.33 -27.40
CA ALA A 52 4.16 -7.94 -26.00
C ALA A 52 3.58 -6.51 -25.83
N LEU A 53 3.71 -5.63 -26.83
CA LEU A 53 3.36 -4.21 -26.74
C LEU A 53 1.92 -3.92 -26.24
N PRO A 54 0.89 -4.68 -26.64
CA PRO A 54 -0.47 -4.49 -26.13
C PRO A 54 -0.61 -4.65 -24.61
N LEU A 55 0.31 -5.35 -23.94
CA LEU A 55 0.30 -5.51 -22.48
C LEU A 55 1.07 -4.40 -21.74
N VAL A 56 2.06 -3.77 -22.40
CA VAL A 56 2.94 -2.79 -21.75
C VAL A 56 2.18 -1.51 -21.40
N GLY A 57 1.38 -0.98 -22.32
CA GLY A 57 0.56 0.22 -22.07
C GLY A 57 -0.40 0.05 -20.88
N PRO A 58 -1.24 -1.00 -20.87
CA PRO A 58 -2.09 -1.32 -19.73
C PRO A 58 -1.32 -1.56 -18.43
N ALA A 59 -0.15 -2.20 -18.47
CA ALA A 59 0.69 -2.40 -17.28
C ALA A 59 1.16 -1.05 -16.69
N LEU A 60 1.61 -0.13 -17.55
CA LEU A 60 2.01 1.22 -17.14
C LEU A 60 0.84 2.03 -16.58
N ALA A 61 -0.31 2.00 -17.26
CA ALA A 61 -1.51 2.72 -16.83
C ALA A 61 -2.06 2.21 -15.48
N ALA A 62 -1.95 0.90 -15.23
CA ALA A 62 -2.33 0.26 -13.98
C ALA A 62 -1.23 0.28 -12.90
N GLU A 63 -0.07 0.88 -13.20
CA GLU A 63 1.13 0.89 -12.35
C GLU A 63 1.61 -0.51 -11.92
N VAL A 64 1.35 -1.53 -12.73
CA VAL A 64 1.89 -2.88 -12.52
C VAL A 64 3.42 -2.77 -12.62
N PRO A 65 4.17 -3.35 -11.67
CA PRO A 65 5.63 -3.43 -11.77
C PRO A 65 6.07 -4.08 -13.08
N VAL A 66 6.91 -3.39 -13.85
CA VAL A 66 7.51 -3.92 -15.09
C VAL A 66 9.03 -3.88 -14.99
N LEU A 67 9.67 -5.05 -15.14
CA LEU A 67 11.11 -5.13 -15.38
C LEU A 67 11.36 -5.55 -16.82
N ALA A 68 12.05 -4.72 -17.58
CA ALA A 68 12.32 -4.95 -18.99
C ALA A 68 13.81 -5.09 -19.25
N LEU A 69 14.22 -6.15 -19.92
CA LEU A 69 15.62 -6.54 -20.12
C LEU A 69 15.94 -6.64 -21.61
N GLY A 70 17.10 -6.14 -22.06
CA GLY A 70 17.55 -6.24 -23.45
C GLY A 70 16.52 -5.68 -24.44
N GLU A 71 16.05 -6.53 -25.37
CA GLU A 71 15.02 -6.17 -26.34
C GLU A 71 13.69 -5.78 -25.68
N GLY A 72 13.34 -6.42 -24.56
CA GLY A 72 12.19 -6.02 -23.73
C GLY A 72 12.28 -4.56 -23.28
N ALA A 73 13.48 -4.07 -22.96
CA ALA A 73 13.70 -2.67 -22.60
C ALA A 73 13.42 -1.73 -23.78
N ARG A 74 13.78 -2.12 -25.01
CA ARG A 74 13.43 -1.33 -26.21
C ARG A 74 11.92 -1.26 -26.42
N LEU A 75 11.21 -2.37 -26.22
CA LEU A 75 9.75 -2.39 -26.29
C LEU A 75 9.09 -1.51 -25.23
N LEU A 76 9.62 -1.51 -23.99
CA LEU A 76 9.16 -0.61 -22.94
C LEU A 76 9.36 0.86 -23.32
N ALA A 77 10.53 1.21 -23.86
CA ALA A 77 10.81 2.57 -24.33
C ALA A 77 9.89 2.99 -25.50
N GLN A 78 9.62 2.08 -26.43
CA GLN A 78 8.69 2.32 -27.54
C GLN A 78 7.27 2.60 -27.03
N ALA A 79 6.79 1.80 -26.07
CA ALA A 79 5.45 1.96 -25.50
C ALA A 79 5.29 3.25 -24.68
N ALA A 80 6.37 3.75 -24.07
CA ALA A 80 6.36 4.99 -23.30
C ALA A 80 6.31 6.25 -24.17
N GLY A 81 6.54 6.13 -25.49
CA GLY A 81 6.84 7.26 -26.37
C GLY A 81 8.23 7.83 -26.07
N SER A 82 8.76 8.69 -26.96
CA SER A 82 10.08 9.34 -26.84
C SER A 82 10.28 10.23 -25.59
N GLY A 83 9.37 10.18 -24.61
CA GLY A 83 9.43 10.84 -23.31
C GLY A 83 10.05 10.01 -22.18
N GLY A 84 10.85 8.98 -22.50
CA GLY A 84 11.71 8.35 -21.50
C GLY A 84 12.63 9.43 -20.91
N THR A 85 12.39 9.83 -19.66
CA THR A 85 13.25 10.81 -19.01
C THR A 85 14.62 10.18 -18.82
N GLY A 86 15.57 10.56 -19.68
CA GLY A 86 16.98 10.40 -19.39
C GLY A 86 17.32 11.25 -18.19
N CYS A 87 17.07 10.76 -16.99
CA CYS A 87 17.52 11.41 -15.77
C CYS A 87 18.89 10.80 -15.44
N GLY A 88 19.94 11.62 -15.54
CA GLY A 88 21.28 11.21 -15.13
C GLY A 88 21.28 10.65 -13.70
N ALA A 89 22.03 9.56 -13.52
CA ALA A 89 22.40 8.92 -12.26
C ALA A 89 21.31 8.16 -11.47
N THR A 90 21.38 6.82 -11.58
CA THR A 90 20.86 5.75 -10.70
C THR A 90 19.35 5.73 -10.40
N ASP A 91 18.62 4.88 -11.13
CA ASP A 91 17.90 3.78 -10.47
C ASP A 91 17.43 2.60 -11.36
N PRO A 92 17.98 1.39 -11.15
CA PRO A 92 17.34 0.13 -11.52
C PRO A 92 17.06 -0.79 -10.31
N LEU A 93 16.44 -0.25 -9.24
CA LEU A 93 15.99 -0.85 -7.96
C LEU A 93 16.85 -0.54 -6.70
N LEU A 94 17.56 0.58 -6.76
CA LEU A 94 17.97 1.61 -5.78
C LEU A 94 19.21 1.36 -4.91
N GLY A 95 20.33 0.98 -5.57
CA GLY A 95 21.67 1.41 -5.15
C GLY A 95 22.62 0.35 -4.57
N GLY A 96 23.66 0.04 -5.34
CA GLY A 96 24.89 -0.72 -5.01
C GLY A 96 25.77 -0.70 -6.27
N ALA A 97 27.09 -0.56 -6.14
CA ALA A 97 28.01 -0.16 -7.22
C ALA A 97 27.76 -0.83 -8.59
N ALA A 98 27.66 0.01 -9.64
CA ALA A 98 27.68 -0.31 -11.07
C ALA A 98 26.44 -1.01 -11.70
N ALA A 99 25.40 -0.25 -12.04
CA ALA A 99 24.54 -0.54 -13.20
C ALA A 99 24.37 0.76 -14.02
N PRO A 100 25.31 1.09 -14.92
CA PRO A 100 25.44 2.43 -15.48
C PRO A 100 24.43 2.79 -16.57
N HIS A 101 23.54 1.89 -17.03
CA HIS A 101 22.77 2.11 -18.26
C HIS A 101 21.25 1.83 -18.21
N GLY A 102 20.64 1.72 -17.02
CA GLY A 102 19.19 1.55 -16.87
C GLY A 102 18.36 2.84 -17.03
N PHE A 103 17.08 2.71 -17.39
CA PHE A 103 16.11 3.81 -17.42
C PHE A 103 14.83 3.45 -16.68
N ARG A 104 14.03 4.47 -16.34
CA ARG A 104 12.75 4.31 -15.65
C ARG A 104 11.64 4.98 -16.45
N VAL A 105 10.47 4.34 -16.49
CA VAL A 105 9.23 4.88 -17.07
C VAL A 105 8.19 4.98 -15.97
N GLY A 106 7.82 6.22 -15.63
CA GLY A 106 6.87 6.49 -14.57
C GLY A 106 7.28 5.90 -13.22
N ALA A 107 6.31 5.53 -12.39
CA ALA A 107 6.56 5.06 -11.03
C ALA A 107 6.87 3.56 -10.92
N SER A 108 6.57 2.75 -11.94
CA SER A 108 6.49 1.29 -11.81
C SER A 108 7.22 0.48 -12.88
N ALA A 109 7.97 1.11 -13.80
CA ALA A 109 8.65 0.37 -14.85
C ALA A 109 10.12 0.75 -14.99
N TRP A 110 10.97 -0.27 -15.15
CA TRP A 110 12.41 -0.15 -15.27
C TRP A 110 12.90 -0.92 -16.50
N GLY A 111 13.78 -0.30 -17.27
CA GLY A 111 14.41 -0.89 -18.44
C GLY A 111 15.92 -1.03 -18.25
N LEU A 112 16.46 -2.19 -18.59
CA LEU A 112 17.88 -2.53 -18.58
C LEU A 112 18.28 -2.97 -19.99
N PRO A 113 18.91 -2.09 -20.79
CA PRO A 113 19.28 -2.40 -22.17
C PRO A 113 20.35 -3.49 -22.31
N VAL A 114 21.19 -3.68 -21.28
CA VAL A 114 22.25 -4.68 -21.22
C VAL A 114 21.83 -5.77 -20.24
N PRO A 115 21.24 -6.88 -20.70
CA PRO A 115 20.65 -7.89 -19.81
C PRO A 115 21.69 -8.64 -18.97
N GLU A 116 22.96 -8.69 -19.41
CA GLU A 116 24.06 -9.23 -18.59
C GLU A 116 24.32 -8.40 -17.31
N GLU A 117 23.89 -7.15 -17.26
CA GLU A 117 23.96 -6.29 -16.07
C GLU A 117 22.81 -6.56 -15.08
N ALA A 118 21.78 -7.31 -15.47
CA ALA A 118 20.73 -7.78 -14.57
C ALA A 118 21.25 -8.97 -13.75
N ASP A 119 22.11 -8.68 -12.78
CA ASP A 119 22.59 -9.67 -11.83
C ASP A 119 21.43 -10.26 -11.00
N HIS A 120 21.71 -11.36 -10.28
CA HIS A 120 20.75 -11.93 -9.33
C HIS A 120 20.23 -10.89 -8.31
N GLY A 121 21.00 -9.83 -8.03
CA GLY A 121 20.64 -8.73 -7.15
C GLY A 121 19.48 -7.89 -7.68
N VAL A 122 19.47 -7.49 -8.95
CA VAL A 122 18.37 -6.74 -9.57
C VAL A 122 17.08 -7.56 -9.55
N LEU A 123 17.15 -8.83 -9.97
CA LEU A 123 15.98 -9.71 -9.97
C LEU A 123 15.45 -9.96 -8.56
N ARG A 124 16.32 -10.15 -7.56
CA ARG A 124 15.92 -10.26 -6.15
C ARG A 124 15.25 -8.98 -5.66
N ARG A 125 15.83 -7.81 -5.92
CA ARG A 125 15.21 -6.51 -5.54
C ARG A 125 13.87 -6.30 -6.22
N PHE A 126 13.73 -6.75 -7.47
CA PHE A 126 12.46 -6.70 -8.19
C PHE A 126 11.45 -7.64 -7.54
N ALA A 127 11.85 -8.87 -7.23
CA ALA A 127 11.03 -9.84 -6.53
C ALA A 127 10.54 -9.31 -5.17
N GLU A 128 11.43 -8.69 -4.39
CA GLU A 128 11.11 -8.06 -3.10
C GLU A 128 10.13 -6.90 -3.27
N LEU A 129 10.33 -6.05 -4.29
CA LEU A 129 9.41 -4.97 -4.62
C LEU A 129 8.03 -5.51 -4.99
N VAL A 130 7.97 -6.57 -5.80
CA VAL A 130 6.71 -7.20 -6.24
C VAL A 130 6.03 -7.90 -5.07
N ALA A 131 6.77 -8.65 -4.25
CA ALA A 131 6.33 -9.25 -2.99
C ALA A 131 5.67 -8.21 -2.07
N GLY A 132 6.34 -7.08 -1.84
CA GLY A 132 5.77 -5.96 -1.08
C GLY A 132 4.53 -5.34 -1.75
N ARG A 133 4.51 -5.25 -3.08
CA ARG A 133 3.42 -4.63 -3.84
C ARG A 133 2.18 -5.51 -4.04
N ALA A 134 2.24 -6.84 -4.15
CA ALA A 134 0.99 -7.58 -4.38
C ALA A 134 0.10 -7.69 -3.15
N GLN A 135 0.67 -7.65 -1.95
CA GLN A 135 -0.14 -7.52 -0.74
C GLN A 135 -0.81 -6.15 -0.63
N THR A 136 -0.23 -5.15 -1.29
CA THR A 136 -0.85 -3.86 -1.59
C THR A 136 -1.92 -3.95 -2.70
N THR A 137 -1.69 -4.76 -3.74
CA THR A 137 -2.60 -4.93 -4.90
C THR A 137 -3.93 -5.56 -4.52
N ALA A 138 -3.96 -6.61 -3.70
CA ALA A 138 -5.22 -7.25 -3.28
C ALA A 138 -6.15 -6.25 -2.55
N THR A 139 -5.59 -5.45 -1.65
CA THR A 139 -6.29 -4.36 -0.95
C THR A 139 -6.78 -3.30 -1.95
N ARG A 140 -5.91 -2.79 -2.83
CA ARG A 140 -6.28 -1.81 -3.87
C ARG A 140 -7.40 -2.33 -4.77
N THR A 141 -7.31 -3.58 -5.24
CA THR A 141 -8.31 -4.20 -6.13
C THR A 141 -9.65 -4.40 -5.42
N PHE A 142 -9.66 -4.70 -4.12
CA PHE A 142 -10.91 -4.82 -3.36
C PHE A 142 -11.61 -3.47 -3.16
N PHE A 143 -10.88 -2.42 -2.81
CA PHE A 143 -11.44 -1.12 -2.43
C PHE A 143 -11.71 -0.18 -3.61
N THR A 144 -10.89 -0.22 -4.67
CA THR A 144 -11.03 0.67 -5.84
C THR A 144 -12.43 0.70 -6.45
N PRO A 145 -13.08 -0.43 -6.80
CA PRO A 145 -14.42 -0.41 -7.39
C PRO A 145 -15.51 0.03 -6.41
N ARG A 146 -15.23 0.00 -5.10
CA ARG A 146 -16.19 0.34 -4.05
C ARG A 146 -16.08 1.80 -3.61
N ALA A 147 -15.00 2.51 -3.96
CA ALA A 147 -14.73 3.87 -3.54
C ALA A 147 -15.86 4.86 -3.89
N ALA A 148 -16.48 4.71 -5.05
CA ALA A 148 -17.55 5.60 -5.53
C ALA A 148 -18.83 5.55 -4.66
N ALA A 149 -19.16 4.39 -4.10
CA ALA A 149 -20.36 4.19 -3.27
C ALA A 149 -20.03 4.07 -1.77
N TRP A 150 -18.75 4.19 -1.39
CA TRP A 150 -18.28 3.91 -0.03
C TRP A 150 -18.90 4.87 1.00
N GLU A 151 -19.00 6.15 0.66
CA GLU A 151 -19.64 7.14 1.53
C GLU A 151 -21.14 6.96 1.62
N GLU A 152 -21.83 6.77 0.49
CA GLU A 152 -23.28 6.56 0.47
C GLU A 152 -23.68 5.34 1.31
N ARG A 153 -22.91 4.24 1.22
CA ARG A 153 -23.18 3.00 1.95
C ARG A 153 -22.91 3.10 3.45
N PHE A 154 -21.94 3.91 3.87
CA PHE A 154 -21.42 3.90 5.25
C PHE A 154 -21.50 5.25 5.96
N ALA A 155 -22.19 6.25 5.40
CA ALA A 155 -22.38 7.58 6.00
C ALA A 155 -22.95 7.51 7.42
N TYR A 156 -23.83 6.55 7.70
CA TYR A 156 -24.43 6.32 9.02
C TYR A 156 -23.39 6.00 10.12
N GLN A 157 -22.16 5.61 9.76
CA GLN A 157 -21.08 5.33 10.71
C GLN A 157 -20.37 6.59 11.21
N THR A 158 -20.60 7.75 10.60
CA THR A 158 -19.90 9.00 10.93
C THR A 158 -19.95 9.35 12.43
N PRO A 159 -21.10 9.25 13.13
CA PRO A 159 -21.14 9.51 14.57
C PRO A 159 -20.25 8.58 15.40
N ALA A 160 -20.07 7.33 14.98
CA ALA A 160 -19.19 6.38 15.66
C ALA A 160 -17.70 6.74 15.48
N TYR A 161 -17.33 7.22 14.28
CA TYR A 161 -15.98 7.75 14.02
C TYR A 161 -15.70 9.01 14.83
N GLU A 162 -16.65 9.95 14.88
CA GLU A 162 -16.54 11.17 15.69
C GLU A 162 -16.38 10.85 17.18
N ALA A 163 -17.20 9.95 17.71
CA ALA A 163 -17.10 9.49 19.08
C ALA A 163 -15.75 8.82 19.39
N ALA A 164 -15.24 8.00 18.46
CA ALA A 164 -13.93 7.37 18.61
C ALA A 164 -12.79 8.40 18.58
N VAL A 165 -12.81 9.36 17.65
CA VAL A 165 -11.83 10.45 17.58
C VAL A 165 -11.86 11.29 18.85
N ALA A 166 -13.03 11.54 19.45
CA ALA A 166 -13.14 12.26 20.72
C ALA A 166 -12.50 11.52 21.92
N ARG A 167 -12.12 10.24 21.76
CA ARG A 167 -11.37 9.46 22.76
C ARG A 167 -9.85 9.63 22.64
N MET A 168 -9.38 10.26 21.57
CA MET A 168 -7.98 10.65 21.41
C MET A 168 -7.62 11.78 22.38
N ARG A 169 -6.38 11.79 22.87
CA ARG A 169 -5.84 12.82 23.79
C ARG A 169 -4.93 13.81 23.06
N LEU A 170 -5.26 14.10 21.81
CA LEU A 170 -4.63 15.14 21.01
C LEU A 170 -4.98 16.53 21.52
N ARG A 171 -4.06 17.48 21.34
CA ARG A 171 -4.16 18.88 21.73
C ARG A 171 -4.19 19.80 20.51
N PRO A 172 -4.76 21.01 20.63
CA PRO A 172 -4.63 22.02 19.59
C PRO A 172 -3.17 22.25 19.16
N GLY A 173 -2.92 22.41 17.86
CA GLY A 173 -1.58 22.56 17.30
C GLY A 173 -0.83 21.25 17.04
N GLN A 174 -1.39 20.10 17.42
CA GLN A 174 -0.75 18.81 17.18
C GLN A 174 -0.96 18.29 15.75
N ARG A 175 -0.27 17.18 15.46
CA ARG A 175 -0.13 16.58 14.13
C ARG A 175 -0.66 15.18 14.23
N ALA A 176 -1.62 14.83 13.40
CA ALA A 176 -2.30 13.54 13.43
C ALA A 176 -2.26 12.86 12.06
N LEU A 177 -2.21 11.53 12.07
CA LEU A 177 -2.43 10.69 10.89
C LEU A 177 -3.76 9.96 11.01
N ASP A 178 -4.49 9.88 9.90
CA ASP A 178 -5.56 8.90 9.70
C ASP A 178 -5.02 7.84 8.72
N LEU A 179 -4.64 6.67 9.22
CA LEU A 179 -4.05 5.60 8.43
C LEU A 179 -5.12 4.67 7.90
N GLY A 180 -5.09 4.41 6.59
CA GLY A 180 -6.19 3.75 5.90
C GLY A 180 -7.43 4.64 5.88
N CYS A 181 -7.24 5.94 5.63
CA CYS A 181 -8.31 6.94 5.81
C CYS A 181 -9.51 6.70 4.88
N GLY A 182 -9.35 5.93 3.81
CA GLY A 182 -10.38 5.68 2.81
C GLY A 182 -10.87 6.99 2.20
N SER A 183 -12.18 7.17 2.20
CA SER A 183 -12.83 8.42 1.80
C SER A 183 -12.68 9.55 2.83
N GLY A 184 -11.92 9.36 3.92
CA GLY A 184 -11.53 10.39 4.87
C GLY A 184 -12.54 10.68 5.99
N ARG A 185 -13.30 9.69 6.43
CA ARG A 185 -14.42 9.88 7.38
C ARG A 185 -14.01 10.48 8.73
N ALA A 186 -12.84 10.11 9.26
CA ALA A 186 -12.33 10.67 10.52
C ALA A 186 -11.73 12.06 10.36
N LEU A 187 -11.36 12.48 9.15
CA LEU A 187 -10.57 13.69 8.92
C LEU A 187 -11.24 14.97 9.46
N PRO A 188 -12.56 15.21 9.31
CA PRO A 188 -13.21 16.37 9.91
C PRO A 188 -13.10 16.40 11.45
N ALA A 189 -13.36 15.27 12.11
CA ALA A 189 -13.29 15.15 13.56
C ALA A 189 -11.86 15.35 14.07
N LEU A 190 -10.86 14.77 13.39
CA LEU A 190 -9.45 14.92 13.74
C LEU A 190 -9.01 16.39 13.59
N ARG A 191 -9.46 17.09 12.55
CA ARG A 191 -9.17 18.52 12.36
C ARG A 191 -9.79 19.38 13.44
N ALA A 192 -11.04 19.11 13.81
CA ALA A 192 -11.69 19.79 14.92
C ALA A 192 -10.91 19.60 16.23
N LEU A 193 -10.40 18.38 16.46
CA LEU A 193 -9.64 18.04 17.66
C LEU A 193 -8.27 18.75 17.74
N VAL A 194 -7.50 18.80 16.64
CA VAL A 194 -6.19 19.46 16.61
C VAL A 194 -6.27 20.98 16.34
N GLY A 195 -7.45 21.49 15.99
CA GLY A 195 -7.69 22.91 15.75
C GLY A 195 -6.94 23.48 14.53
N ALA A 196 -7.14 24.79 14.29
CA ALA A 196 -6.62 25.49 13.11
C ALA A 196 -5.08 25.57 13.04
N ALA A 197 -4.39 25.48 14.18
CA ALA A 197 -2.93 25.44 14.23
C ALA A 197 -2.35 24.02 14.07
N GLY A 198 -3.21 23.00 14.10
CA GLY A 198 -2.81 21.60 13.94
C GLY A 198 -2.75 21.17 12.48
N THR A 199 -2.34 19.92 12.26
CA THR A 199 -2.28 19.33 10.92
C THR A 199 -2.78 17.90 10.97
N VAL A 200 -3.63 17.54 10.02
CA VAL A 200 -4.12 16.17 9.84
C VAL A 200 -3.79 15.69 8.43
N ILE A 201 -3.14 14.52 8.33
CA ILE A 201 -2.84 13.88 7.06
C ILE A 201 -3.60 12.55 6.99
N GLY A 202 -4.46 12.41 5.98
CA GLY A 202 -5.06 11.13 5.64
C GLY A 202 -4.11 10.34 4.74
N VAL A 203 -3.79 9.10 5.12
CA VAL A 203 -2.93 8.21 4.35
C VAL A 203 -3.76 7.02 3.90
N ASP A 204 -3.76 6.77 2.59
CA ASP A 204 -4.38 5.56 2.04
C ASP A 204 -3.55 5.08 0.85
N LEU A 205 -3.60 3.77 0.62
CA LEU A 205 -2.88 3.11 -0.46
C LEU A 205 -3.67 3.11 -1.78
N THR A 206 -4.96 3.47 -1.72
CA THR A 206 -5.92 3.42 -2.81
C THR A 206 -6.18 4.82 -3.34
N HIS A 207 -5.63 5.15 -4.51
CA HIS A 207 -5.81 6.45 -5.16
C HIS A 207 -7.30 6.85 -5.32
N ALA A 208 -8.17 5.89 -5.64
CA ALA A 208 -9.62 6.13 -5.77
C ALA A 208 -10.27 6.58 -4.45
N MET A 209 -9.81 6.07 -3.31
CA MET A 209 -10.30 6.47 -1.99
C MET A 209 -9.88 7.92 -1.67
N LEU A 210 -8.62 8.26 -1.93
CA LEU A 210 -8.13 9.64 -1.76
C LEU A 210 -8.83 10.62 -2.70
N THR A 211 -9.13 10.20 -3.94
CA THR A 211 -9.93 10.99 -4.88
C THR A 211 -11.34 11.23 -4.34
N ALA A 212 -11.99 10.21 -3.76
CA ALA A 212 -13.29 10.36 -3.12
C ALA A 212 -13.23 11.30 -1.89
N ALA A 213 -12.19 11.18 -1.06
CA ALA A 213 -11.95 12.08 0.06
C ALA A 213 -11.79 13.54 -0.40
N ALA A 214 -10.99 13.77 -1.44
CA ALA A 214 -10.80 15.10 -2.02
C ALA A 214 -12.12 15.70 -2.54
N ARG A 215 -12.92 14.92 -3.28
CA ARG A 215 -14.24 15.34 -3.78
C ARG A 215 -15.22 15.68 -2.67
N ALA A 216 -15.13 14.99 -1.53
CA ALA A 216 -15.93 15.28 -0.35
C ALA A 216 -15.45 16.51 0.46
N GLY A 217 -14.49 17.29 -0.08
CA GLY A 217 -13.92 18.45 0.62
C GLY A 217 -12.99 18.08 1.77
N ARG A 218 -12.53 16.83 1.82
CA ARG A 218 -11.67 16.32 2.92
C ARG A 218 -10.17 16.41 2.58
N GLY A 219 -9.81 16.98 1.43
CA GLY A 219 -8.45 17.43 1.08
C GLY A 219 -8.34 18.96 1.01
N GLY A 220 -7.13 19.54 1.10
CA GLY A 220 -6.91 20.99 1.00
C GLY A 220 -5.71 21.52 1.80
N ALA A 221 -5.57 22.85 1.91
CA ALA A 221 -4.40 23.50 2.53
C ALA A 221 -4.18 23.15 4.02
N ALA A 222 -5.23 22.79 4.75
CA ALA A 222 -5.19 22.34 6.15
C ALA A 222 -5.23 20.78 6.28
N ALA A 223 -5.12 20.07 5.16
CA ALA A 223 -5.62 18.72 4.97
C ALA A 223 -4.78 17.96 3.92
N GLY A 224 -3.68 17.34 4.36
CA GLY A 224 -2.87 16.50 3.48
C GLY A 224 -3.60 15.18 3.18
N LEU A 225 -3.69 14.81 1.91
CA LEU A 225 -3.99 13.44 1.50
C LEU A 225 -2.71 12.85 0.90
N LEU A 226 -2.29 11.70 1.40
CA LEU A 226 -1.03 11.07 1.04
C LEU A 226 -1.29 9.65 0.51
N LEU A 227 -0.93 9.44 -0.75
CA LEU A 227 -0.89 8.10 -1.34
C LEU A 227 0.38 7.40 -0.86
N ALA A 228 0.25 6.51 0.14
CA ALA A 228 1.38 5.77 0.68
C ALA A 228 0.97 4.45 1.34
N ASP A 229 1.95 3.56 1.48
CA ASP A 229 1.84 2.35 2.28
C ASP A 229 1.98 2.67 3.77
N CYS A 230 0.98 2.27 4.55
CA CYS A 230 0.99 2.45 6.00
C CYS A 230 2.03 1.57 6.71
N GLY A 231 2.55 0.53 6.04
CA GLY A 231 3.67 -0.28 6.53
C GLY A 231 5.04 0.38 6.35
N ARG A 232 5.13 1.44 5.52
CA ARG A 232 6.37 2.19 5.27
C ARG A 232 6.05 3.64 4.89
N LEU A 233 5.87 4.48 5.90
CA LEU A 233 5.44 5.86 5.74
C LEU A 233 6.61 6.75 5.28
N PRO A 234 6.40 7.63 4.28
CA PRO A 234 7.40 8.59 3.82
C PRO A 234 7.48 9.81 4.76
N LEU A 235 7.54 9.54 6.07
CA LEU A 235 7.60 10.54 7.13
C LEU A 235 8.87 10.33 7.97
N PRO A 236 9.52 11.41 8.46
CA PRO A 236 10.64 11.27 9.38
C PRO A 236 10.17 10.66 10.71
N SER A 237 11.13 10.16 11.48
CA SER A 237 10.83 9.65 12.82
C SER A 237 10.30 10.77 13.72
N ARG A 238 9.38 10.46 14.64
CA ARG A 238 8.79 11.40 15.60
C ARG A 238 8.12 12.63 14.96
N ALA A 239 7.59 12.47 13.75
CA ALA A 239 6.90 13.51 12.99
C ALA A 239 5.50 13.86 13.50
N VAL A 240 4.81 12.93 14.16
CA VAL A 240 3.39 13.09 14.55
C VAL A 240 3.15 12.82 16.02
N HIS A 241 2.00 13.28 16.52
CA HIS A 241 1.61 13.17 17.92
C HIS A 241 0.50 12.13 18.15
N GLY A 242 -0.29 11.82 17.13
CA GLY A 242 -1.33 10.81 17.22
C GLY A 242 -1.61 10.12 15.89
N ILE A 243 -2.01 8.86 15.98
CA ILE A 243 -2.42 8.03 14.86
C ILE A 243 -3.82 7.50 15.15
N PHE A 244 -4.73 7.71 14.21
CA PHE A 244 -6.03 7.05 14.15
C PHE A 244 -6.00 6.03 13.02
N ALA A 245 -6.46 4.81 13.26
CA ALA A 245 -6.56 3.77 12.23
C ALA A 245 -7.86 2.98 12.40
N ALA A 246 -8.78 3.12 11.45
CA ALA A 246 -10.08 2.47 11.51
C ALA A 246 -10.18 1.30 10.54
N GLY A 247 -10.33 0.08 11.06
CA GLY A 247 -10.47 -1.14 10.26
C GLY A 247 -9.29 -1.39 9.31
N LEU A 248 -8.07 -1.03 9.73
CA LEU A 248 -6.85 -1.17 8.90
C LEU A 248 -5.99 -2.36 9.30
N LEU A 249 -5.75 -2.57 10.60
CA LEU A 249 -4.65 -3.42 11.08
C LEU A 249 -4.74 -4.87 10.58
N ASP A 250 -5.96 -5.41 10.51
CA ASP A 250 -6.26 -6.76 10.00
C ASP A 250 -6.25 -6.88 8.46
N HIS A 251 -6.10 -5.75 7.76
CA HIS A 251 -5.85 -5.71 6.31
C HIS A 251 -4.37 -5.57 5.97
N LEU A 252 -3.49 -5.41 6.96
CA LEU A 252 -2.05 -5.30 6.72
C LEU A 252 -1.41 -6.69 6.61
N PRO A 253 -0.48 -6.88 5.65
CA PRO A 253 0.21 -8.15 5.48
C PRO A 253 1.11 -8.51 6.66
N HIS A 254 1.69 -7.48 7.28
CA HIS A 254 2.66 -7.59 8.37
C HIS A 254 2.30 -6.58 9.47
N PRO A 255 1.25 -6.85 10.27
CA PRO A 255 0.77 -5.90 11.28
C PRO A 255 1.86 -5.50 12.27
N ASP A 256 2.73 -6.43 12.69
CA ASP A 256 3.83 -6.13 13.61
C ASP A 256 4.84 -5.13 13.03
N ALA A 257 5.15 -5.26 11.74
CA ALA A 257 6.05 -4.33 11.06
C ALA A 257 5.42 -2.94 10.92
N ALA A 258 4.12 -2.89 10.62
CA ALA A 258 3.37 -1.64 10.58
C ALA A 258 3.30 -0.96 11.95
N LEU A 259 3.03 -1.70 13.03
CA LEU A 259 3.03 -1.17 14.39
C LEU A 259 4.38 -0.54 14.77
N ARG A 260 5.51 -1.17 14.37
CA ARG A 260 6.86 -0.60 14.53
C ARG A 260 7.06 0.67 13.73
N GLU A 261 6.60 0.69 12.48
CA GLU A 261 6.67 1.87 11.63
C GLU A 261 5.85 3.04 12.20
N TRP A 262 4.65 2.75 12.72
CA TRP A 262 3.78 3.73 13.37
C TRP A 262 4.43 4.28 14.65
N ALA A 263 5.10 3.41 15.40
CA ALA A 263 5.90 3.78 16.57
C ALA A 263 7.11 4.65 16.20
N ARG A 264 7.72 4.44 15.03
CA ARG A 264 8.86 5.22 14.52
C ARG A 264 8.44 6.66 14.21
N VAL A 265 7.33 6.85 13.51
CA VAL A 265 6.86 8.19 13.11
C VAL A 265 6.18 8.95 14.25
N THR A 266 5.74 8.27 15.30
CA THR A 266 5.11 8.91 16.47
C THR A 266 6.15 9.41 17.46
N ALA A 267 5.99 10.65 17.93
CA ALA A 267 6.84 11.22 18.97
C ALA A 267 6.63 10.50 20.32
N PRO A 268 7.63 10.48 21.22
CA PRO A 268 7.45 9.97 22.58
C PRO A 268 6.26 10.63 23.29
N GLY A 269 5.44 9.85 23.99
CA GLY A 269 4.20 10.33 24.62
C GLY A 269 3.05 10.59 23.64
N GLY A 270 3.24 10.30 22.34
CA GLY A 270 2.17 10.27 21.36
C GLY A 270 1.26 9.05 21.51
N GLU A 271 0.19 8.99 20.72
CA GLU A 271 -0.83 7.96 20.87
C GLU A 271 -1.23 7.27 19.57
N LEU A 272 -1.72 6.05 19.71
CA LEU A 272 -2.34 5.25 18.66
C LEU A 272 -3.76 4.91 19.10
N LEU A 273 -4.74 5.12 18.23
CA LEU A 273 -6.11 4.67 18.42
C LEU A 273 -6.53 3.78 17.25
N LEU A 274 -6.74 2.50 17.53
CA LEU A 274 -7.32 1.52 16.63
C LEU A 274 -8.82 1.49 16.83
N PHE A 275 -9.59 1.52 15.75
CA PHE A 275 -11.05 1.61 15.81
C PHE A 275 -11.74 0.70 14.79
N HIS A 276 -12.94 0.25 15.11
CA HIS A 276 -13.90 -0.26 14.13
C HIS A 276 -15.33 0.02 14.63
N PRO A 277 -16.30 0.42 13.77
CA PRO A 277 -17.68 0.71 14.18
C PRO A 277 -18.52 -0.56 14.48
N SER A 278 -17.86 -1.67 14.81
CA SER A 278 -18.47 -2.95 15.18
C SER A 278 -17.41 -3.77 15.92
N GLY A 279 -17.79 -4.49 16.97
CA GLY A 279 -16.88 -5.38 17.70
C GLY A 279 -16.48 -6.61 16.88
N ARG A 280 -15.49 -7.35 17.37
CA ARG A 280 -14.95 -8.54 16.69
C ARG A 280 -16.00 -9.63 16.50
N ALA A 281 -16.82 -9.89 17.52
CA ALA A 281 -17.91 -10.87 17.46
C ALA A 281 -18.95 -10.53 16.38
N GLU A 282 -19.39 -9.27 16.35
CA GLU A 282 -20.36 -8.78 15.35
C GLU A 282 -19.78 -8.87 13.93
N ARG A 283 -18.51 -8.50 13.74
CA ARG A 283 -17.82 -8.62 12.45
C ARG A 283 -17.70 -10.07 12.00
N ALA A 284 -17.42 -10.98 12.92
CA ALA A 284 -17.37 -12.41 12.61
C ALA A 284 -18.75 -12.94 12.19
N ALA A 285 -19.79 -12.61 12.97
CA ALA A 285 -21.17 -13.04 12.70
C ALA A 285 -21.68 -12.56 11.33
N ARG A 286 -21.39 -11.32 10.92
CA ARG A 286 -21.76 -10.78 9.59
C ARG A 286 -21.20 -11.57 8.41
N HIS A 287 -20.13 -12.33 8.64
CA HIS A 287 -19.51 -13.19 7.65
C HIS A 287 -19.79 -14.68 7.90
N GLY A 288 -20.74 -15.00 8.79
CA GLY A 288 -21.11 -16.38 9.11
C GLY A 288 -19.98 -17.18 9.77
N ARG A 289 -19.01 -16.50 10.41
CA ARG A 289 -17.84 -17.13 11.04
C ARG A 289 -17.83 -16.90 12.55
N ALA A 290 -17.17 -17.80 13.27
CA ALA A 290 -16.79 -17.56 14.66
C ALA A 290 -15.61 -16.57 14.73
N VAL A 291 -15.44 -15.93 15.88
CA VAL A 291 -14.25 -15.11 16.14
C VAL A 291 -13.02 -16.01 16.17
N SER A 292 -12.00 -15.68 15.38
CA SER A 292 -10.75 -16.43 15.39
C SER A 292 -9.96 -16.17 16.68
N PRO A 293 -9.39 -17.21 17.32
CA PRO A 293 -8.39 -17.05 18.37
C PRO A 293 -7.15 -16.27 17.88
N ASP A 294 -6.81 -16.40 16.59
CA ASP A 294 -5.64 -15.76 15.96
C ASP A 294 -5.93 -14.36 15.41
N ASP A 295 -7.10 -13.78 15.73
CA ASP A 295 -7.44 -12.43 15.29
C ASP A 295 -6.44 -11.42 15.89
N PRO A 296 -5.76 -10.61 15.05
CA PRO A 296 -4.73 -9.66 15.53
C PRO A 296 -5.29 -8.58 16.44
N LEU A 297 -6.61 -8.36 16.45
CA LEU A 297 -7.27 -7.41 17.33
C LEU A 297 -7.71 -8.01 18.68
N ALA A 298 -7.52 -9.32 18.89
CA ALA A 298 -7.77 -9.92 20.19
C ALA A 298 -6.78 -9.40 21.22
N GLU A 299 -7.24 -9.02 22.42
CA GLU A 299 -6.34 -8.50 23.46
C GLU A 299 -5.10 -9.37 23.73
N PRO A 300 -5.20 -10.72 23.82
CA PRO A 300 -4.03 -11.58 24.02
C PRO A 300 -2.99 -11.54 22.89
N ASN A 301 -3.39 -11.15 21.68
CA ASN A 301 -2.52 -11.04 20.50
C ASN A 301 -2.05 -9.59 20.31
N LEU A 302 -2.97 -8.64 20.47
CA LEU A 302 -2.74 -7.22 20.24
C LEU A 302 -1.78 -6.61 21.26
N ARG A 303 -1.97 -6.92 22.55
CA ARG A 303 -1.14 -6.38 23.64
C ARG A 303 0.35 -6.70 23.44
N PRO A 304 0.78 -7.97 23.27
CA PRO A 304 2.20 -8.26 23.06
C PRO A 304 2.74 -7.67 21.75
N ALA A 305 1.94 -7.62 20.68
CA ALA A 305 2.35 -7.00 19.41
C ALA A 305 2.59 -5.49 19.56
N LEU A 306 1.71 -4.80 20.29
CA LEU A 306 1.89 -3.38 20.66
C LEU A 306 3.16 -3.20 21.50
N GLU A 307 3.36 -3.99 22.56
CA GLU A 307 4.52 -3.90 23.44
C GLU A 307 5.84 -4.15 22.71
N ALA A 308 5.88 -5.13 21.81
CA ALA A 308 7.05 -5.42 20.98
C ALA A 308 7.39 -4.28 20.00
N ALA A 309 6.40 -3.49 19.59
CA ALA A 309 6.59 -2.27 18.83
C ALA A 309 6.87 -1.03 19.72
N GLY A 310 6.80 -1.20 21.04
CA GLY A 310 6.97 -0.19 22.09
C GLY A 310 5.77 0.74 22.25
N TRP A 311 4.57 0.20 22.06
CA TRP A 311 3.32 0.84 22.44
C TRP A 311 2.82 0.21 23.74
N HIS A 312 2.29 1.03 24.64
CA HIS A 312 1.65 0.58 25.88
C HIS A 312 0.13 0.71 25.77
N LEU A 313 -0.57 -0.43 25.78
CA LEU A 313 -2.02 -0.49 25.68
C LEU A 313 -2.68 0.10 26.94
N ALA A 314 -3.37 1.22 26.78
CA ALA A 314 -3.99 1.98 27.87
C ALA A 314 -5.50 1.75 27.99
N THR A 315 -6.18 1.40 26.89
CA THR A 315 -7.62 1.12 26.87
C THR A 315 -7.90 0.08 25.80
N TYR A 316 -8.77 -0.89 26.10
CA TYR A 316 -9.22 -1.92 25.18
C TYR A 316 -10.73 -2.16 25.39
N GLU A 317 -11.50 -2.04 24.33
CA GLU A 317 -12.95 -2.20 24.31
C GLU A 317 -13.34 -3.04 23.07
N ASP A 318 -14.03 -4.15 23.29
CA ASP A 318 -14.54 -5.04 22.23
C ASP A 318 -16.04 -5.30 22.50
N ALA A 319 -16.86 -4.31 22.17
CA ALA A 319 -18.31 -4.33 22.36
C ALA A 319 -19.03 -4.58 21.04
N ALA A 320 -20.28 -5.05 21.07
CA ALA A 320 -21.02 -5.36 19.83
C ALA A 320 -21.04 -4.20 18.81
N ASN A 321 -21.21 -2.97 19.29
CA ASN A 321 -21.31 -1.77 18.47
C ASN A 321 -19.97 -1.11 18.12
N HIS A 322 -18.85 -1.52 18.72
CA HIS A 322 -17.53 -0.97 18.38
C HIS A 322 -16.37 -1.81 18.91
N PHE A 323 -15.24 -1.71 18.22
CA PHE A 323 -13.93 -2.07 18.74
C PHE A 323 -13.11 -0.79 18.91
N LEU A 324 -12.42 -0.64 20.04
CA LEU A 324 -11.50 0.47 20.29
C LEU A 324 -10.31 -0.01 21.12
N ALA A 325 -9.09 0.28 20.66
CA ALA A 325 -7.88 0.09 21.45
C ALA A 325 -7.03 1.35 21.37
N ARG A 326 -6.68 1.93 22.52
CA ARG A 326 -5.84 3.12 22.61
C ARG A 326 -4.54 2.78 23.30
N ALA A 327 -3.42 3.10 22.65
CA ALA A 327 -2.08 2.85 23.15
C ALA A 327 -1.24 4.13 23.16
N GLN A 328 -0.20 4.18 24.00
CA GLN A 328 0.73 5.29 24.13
C GLN A 328 2.15 4.87 23.76
N ARG A 329 2.91 5.79 23.17
CA ARG A 329 4.31 5.57 22.75
C ARG A 329 5.31 5.93 23.83
#